data_AF-A0A7S4RPI7-F1
#
_entry.id   AF-A0A7S4RPI7-F1
#
_cell.length_a   1.000
_cell.length_b   1.000
_cell.length_c   1.000
_cell.angle_alpha   90.00
_cell.angle_beta   90.00
_cell.angle_gamma   90.00
#
_symmetry.space_group_name_H-M   'P 1'
#
loop_
_entity.id
_entity.type
_entity.pdbx_description
1 polymer ?
#
loop_
_entity_poly.entity_id
_entity_poly.type
_entity_poly.pdbx_seq_one_letter_code
_entity_poly.pdbx_strand_id
1 'polypeptide(L)'
;GGAAAVVFSTERLCGWGGGHLCSDEDLARYPRAPTDSQFLNAGGYLGPAWALRRVILEVLQLARRAKQDADLGDLRAKTTATDAAGGETDQYFFKLFFWEHPDEIELDYHQSIFGNFLEVEAAPCYDNWQPRCAVQPCCTLSDDFKRFHQTFYGNYEVRGCAVWRRGRLPVSWHGNGAGKWLWLISLEELSRSCAYVANLTAQRYPKEPIEALFGGFDAARVGGRAPGG
;
A
#
# COMPACT_ATOMS: atom_id res chain seq x y z
N GLY A 1 33.33 -7.05 4.31
CA GLY A 1 32.24 -8.04 4.22
C GLY A 1 30.95 -7.27 4.30
N GLY A 2 30.21 -7.20 3.19
CA GLY A 2 28.96 -6.42 3.15
C GLY A 2 27.91 -7.08 4.02
N ALA A 3 27.25 -6.32 4.88
CA ALA A 3 26.08 -6.78 5.60
C ALA A 3 25.05 -7.27 4.57
N ALA A 4 24.48 -8.46 4.78
CA ALA A 4 23.43 -8.96 3.91
C ALA A 4 22.18 -8.10 4.13
N ALA A 5 21.92 -7.18 3.20
CA ALA A 5 20.84 -6.21 3.32
C ALA A 5 19.47 -6.89 3.41
N VAL A 6 18.59 -6.31 4.21
CA VAL A 6 17.16 -6.66 4.20
C VAL A 6 16.53 -5.89 3.05
N VAL A 7 15.83 -6.60 2.16
CA VAL A 7 15.14 -5.98 1.03
C VAL A 7 13.70 -5.70 1.43
N PHE A 8 13.29 -4.44 1.35
CA PHE A 8 11.92 -3.98 1.60
C PHE A 8 11.17 -3.76 0.29
N SER A 9 9.85 -4.00 0.32
CA SER A 9 8.96 -3.63 -0.76
C SER A 9 8.87 -2.12 -0.89
N THR A 10 8.55 -1.66 -2.10
CA THR A 10 8.37 -0.24 -2.41
C THR A 10 6.96 0.06 -2.86
N GLU A 11 6.55 1.30 -2.65
CA GLU A 11 5.29 1.85 -3.11
C GLU A 11 5.46 3.25 -3.72
N ARG A 12 4.39 3.73 -4.36
CA ARG A 12 4.38 4.98 -5.13
C ARG A 12 4.00 6.21 -4.33
N LEU A 13 3.45 6.04 -3.14
CA LEU A 13 2.98 7.11 -2.26
C LEU A 13 3.78 7.12 -0.97
N CYS A 14 4.21 8.29 -0.51
CA CYS A 14 4.98 8.42 0.70
C CYS A 14 4.06 8.61 1.91
N GLY A 15 4.14 7.69 2.87
CA GLY A 15 3.44 7.78 4.16
C GLY A 15 2.07 7.12 4.20
N TRP A 16 1.82 6.13 3.34
CA TRP A 16 0.53 5.43 3.35
C TRP A 16 0.35 4.53 4.58
N GLY A 17 -0.91 4.36 5.04
CA GLY A 17 -1.29 3.45 6.12
C GLY A 17 -2.15 4.05 7.23
N GLY A 18 -2.35 5.38 7.27
CA GLY A 18 -3.17 6.05 8.29
C GLY A 18 -2.43 7.07 9.17
N GLY A 19 -1.14 7.32 8.95
CA GLY A 19 -0.45 8.38 9.68
C GLY A 19 -0.48 9.69 8.93
N HIS A 20 0.48 9.89 8.02
CA HIS A 20 0.91 11.23 7.62
C HIS A 20 1.46 11.18 6.19
N LEU A 21 0.98 12.04 5.30
CA LEU A 21 1.70 12.31 4.06
C LEU A 21 3.11 12.80 4.42
N CYS A 22 4.13 12.28 3.73
CA CYS A 22 5.50 12.72 3.98
C CYS A 22 5.64 14.24 3.85
N SER A 23 6.37 14.84 4.78
CA SER A 23 6.85 16.21 4.65
C SER A 23 7.89 16.31 3.51
N ASP A 24 8.23 17.53 3.09
CA ASP A 24 9.32 17.72 2.13
C ASP A 24 10.68 17.28 2.72
N GLU A 25 10.84 17.35 4.04
CA GLU A 25 12.01 16.82 4.77
C GLU A 25 12.06 15.29 4.67
N ASP A 26 10.95 14.60 4.91
CA ASP A 26 10.82 13.15 4.77
C ASP A 26 11.16 12.71 3.34
N LEU A 27 10.66 13.45 2.34
CA LEU A 27 10.91 13.18 0.92
C LEU A 27 12.40 13.29 0.58
N ALA A 28 13.10 14.29 1.13
CA ALA A 28 14.52 14.51 0.89
C ALA A 28 15.43 13.42 1.48
N ARG A 29 14.93 12.63 2.45
CA ARG A 29 15.67 11.50 3.04
C ARG A 29 15.63 10.24 2.19
N TYR A 30 14.68 10.12 1.26
CA TYR A 30 14.64 8.97 0.35
C TYR A 30 15.64 9.15 -0.80
N PRO A 31 16.43 8.12 -1.14
CA PRO A 31 17.24 8.13 -2.35
C PRO A 31 16.36 8.33 -3.59
N ARG A 32 16.93 8.91 -4.64
CA ARG A 32 16.24 9.00 -5.94
C ARG A 32 16.06 7.60 -6.50
N ALA A 33 14.80 7.21 -6.75
CA ALA A 33 14.47 5.93 -7.35
C ALA A 33 14.59 5.97 -8.89
N PRO A 34 14.95 4.85 -9.54
CA PRO A 34 14.92 4.71 -10.99
C PRO A 34 13.50 4.49 -11.55
N THR A 35 12.48 4.38 -10.68
CA THR A 35 11.08 4.11 -11.02
C THR A 35 10.14 5.03 -10.22
N ASP A 36 8.84 4.90 -10.46
CA ASP A 36 7.78 5.55 -9.68
C ASP A 36 7.57 4.96 -8.27
N SER A 37 8.26 3.87 -7.93
CA SER A 37 8.11 3.14 -6.68
C SER A 37 9.30 3.46 -5.78
N GLN A 38 9.22 4.59 -5.07
CA GLN A 38 10.36 5.16 -4.33
C GLN A 38 10.31 4.88 -2.82
N PHE A 39 9.12 4.70 -2.26
CA PHE A 39 8.93 4.75 -0.82
C PHE A 39 8.89 3.36 -0.21
N LEU A 40 9.47 3.21 0.97
CA LEU A 40 9.42 1.96 1.72
C LEU A 40 7.97 1.62 2.07
N ASN A 41 7.59 0.37 1.84
CA ASN A 41 6.34 -0.22 2.32
C ASN A 41 6.65 -1.35 3.32
N ALA A 42 6.03 -1.30 4.50
CA ALA A 42 6.31 -2.26 5.58
C ALA A 42 5.58 -3.61 5.43
N GLY A 43 4.74 -3.73 4.41
CA GLY A 43 3.97 -4.93 4.13
C GLY A 43 4.73 -6.05 3.43
N GLY A 44 5.93 -5.78 2.92
CA GLY A 44 6.78 -6.79 2.31
C GLY A 44 8.24 -6.56 2.65
N TYR A 45 8.90 -7.55 3.21
CA TYR A 45 10.35 -7.54 3.39
C TYR A 45 10.90 -8.96 3.45
N LEU A 46 12.15 -9.13 3.02
CA LEU A 46 12.86 -10.40 3.02
C LEU A 46 14.34 -10.19 3.35
N GLY A 47 14.94 -11.20 3.94
CA GLY A 47 16.36 -11.20 4.28
C GLY A 47 16.71 -12.36 5.19
N PRO A 48 17.98 -12.45 5.62
CA PRO A 48 18.39 -13.44 6.60
C PRO A 48 17.61 -13.29 7.92
N ALA A 49 17.20 -14.41 8.52
CA ALA A 49 16.36 -14.40 9.72
C ALA A 49 16.95 -13.58 10.89
N TRP A 50 18.28 -13.58 11.05
CA TRP A 50 18.97 -12.81 12.08
C TRP A 50 18.84 -11.29 11.84
N ALA A 51 18.87 -10.84 10.58
CA ALA A 51 18.73 -9.44 10.20
C ALA A 51 17.28 -9.01 10.40
N LEU A 52 16.32 -9.80 9.92
CA LEU A 52 14.88 -9.56 10.13
C LEU A 52 14.52 -9.46 11.62
N ARG A 53 15.06 -10.36 12.44
CA ARG A 53 14.85 -10.33 13.90
C ARG A 53 15.34 -9.01 14.50
N ARG A 54 16.52 -8.51 14.09
CA ARG A 54 17.06 -7.24 14.56
C ARG A 54 16.12 -6.09 14.19
N VAL A 55 15.76 -5.97 12.91
CA VAL A 55 14.84 -4.94 12.41
C VAL A 55 13.55 -4.92 13.22
N ILE A 56 12.91 -6.08 13.40
CA ILE A 56 11.65 -6.19 14.15
C ILE A 56 11.82 -5.74 15.61
N LEU A 57 12.89 -6.15 16.28
CA LEU A 57 13.12 -5.78 17.68
C LEU A 57 13.32 -4.27 17.86
N GLU A 58 14.09 -3.64 16.96
CA GLU A 58 14.34 -2.20 17.01
C GLU A 58 13.09 -1.38 16.66
N VAL A 59 12.32 -1.80 15.64
CA VAL A 59 11.02 -1.21 15.31
C VAL A 59 10.05 -1.29 16.50
N LEU A 60 9.98 -2.43 17.19
CA LEU A 60 9.15 -2.57 18.40
C LEU A 60 9.62 -1.67 19.54
N GLN A 61 10.94 -1.45 19.68
CA GLN A 61 11.48 -0.51 20.67
C GLN A 61 11.18 0.95 20.31
N LEU A 62 11.25 1.32 19.03
CA LEU A 62 10.83 2.64 18.54
C LEU A 62 9.35 2.89 18.85
N ALA A 63 8.48 1.92 18.55
CA ALA A 63 7.06 2.00 18.84
C ALA A 63 6.73 2.10 20.34
N ARG A 64 7.50 1.41 21.19
CA ARG A 64 7.33 1.53 22.66
C ARG A 64 7.77 2.90 23.16
N ARG A 65 8.92 3.41 22.68
CA ARG A 65 9.43 4.74 23.04
C ARG A 65 8.45 5.83 22.62
N ALA A 66 7.90 5.77 21.42
CA ALA A 66 6.87 6.71 20.94
C ALA A 66 5.62 6.78 21.83
N LYS A 67 5.24 5.66 22.47
CA LYS A 67 4.11 5.61 23.41
C LYS A 67 4.45 6.09 24.82
N GLN A 68 5.73 6.13 25.17
CA GLN A 68 6.21 6.42 26.52
C GLN A 68 6.81 7.83 26.67
N ASP A 69 7.44 8.35 25.62
CA ASP A 69 8.05 9.68 25.59
C ASP A 69 7.10 10.74 25.03
N ALA A 70 6.92 11.82 25.79
CA ALA A 70 6.32 13.07 25.30
C ALA A 70 7.30 13.89 24.40
N ASP A 71 8.58 13.50 24.36
CA ASP A 71 9.68 14.23 23.70
C ASP A 71 9.87 13.90 22.21
N LEU A 72 9.15 12.93 21.64
CA LEU A 72 9.12 12.72 20.18
C LEU A 72 8.33 13.82 19.44
N GLY A 73 7.91 14.86 20.17
CA GLY A 73 6.95 15.87 19.73
C GLY A 73 5.56 15.27 19.63
N ASP A 74 4.54 16.12 19.56
CA ASP A 74 3.24 15.66 19.11
C ASP A 74 3.42 15.15 17.68
N LEU A 75 3.45 13.82 17.49
CA LEU A 75 3.53 13.20 16.18
C LEU A 75 2.37 13.67 15.29
N ARG A 76 1.28 14.21 15.89
CA ARG A 76 0.15 14.88 15.22
C ARG A 76 0.44 16.33 14.80
N ALA A 77 1.50 16.97 15.28
CA ALA A 77 1.87 18.34 14.91
C ALA A 77 2.71 18.42 13.62
N LYS A 78 3.28 17.30 13.15
CA LYS A 78 3.95 17.20 11.83
C LYS A 78 2.98 16.88 10.69
N THR A 79 1.68 17.10 10.90
CA THR A 79 0.60 16.56 10.09
C THR A 79 -0.40 17.66 9.83
N THR A 80 -1.12 17.60 8.72
CA THR A 80 -2.29 18.46 8.62
C THR A 80 -3.36 17.97 9.61
N ALA A 81 -4.23 18.86 10.09
CA ALA A 81 -5.25 18.52 11.09
C ALA A 81 -6.18 17.36 10.67
N THR A 82 -6.24 17.05 9.36
CA THR A 82 -7.03 15.96 8.77
C THR A 82 -6.37 14.59 8.90
N ASP A 83 -5.03 14.53 9.05
CA ASP A 83 -4.23 13.30 9.05
C ASP A 83 -4.15 12.62 10.43
N ALA A 84 -4.33 13.38 11.51
CA ALA A 84 -4.14 12.92 12.89
C ALA A 84 -5.14 11.84 13.37
N ALA A 85 -6.19 11.54 12.59
CA ALA A 85 -7.26 10.63 12.98
C ALA A 85 -6.94 9.13 12.74
N GLY A 86 -5.97 8.80 11.89
CA GLY A 86 -5.73 7.41 11.45
C GLY A 86 -4.77 6.59 12.32
N GLY A 87 -4.10 7.21 13.30
CA GLY A 87 -3.21 6.55 14.25
C GLY A 87 -1.82 6.19 13.69
N GLU A 88 -0.93 5.77 14.59
CA GLU A 88 0.42 5.35 14.25
C GLU A 88 0.39 3.99 13.52
N THR A 89 1.04 3.92 12.36
CA THR A 89 1.11 2.72 11.54
C THR A 89 2.45 2.01 11.76
N ASP A 90 2.49 0.70 11.55
CA ASP A 90 3.75 -0.05 11.52
C ASP A 90 4.74 0.56 10.51
N GLN A 91 4.25 0.97 9.34
CA GLN A 91 5.03 1.61 8.29
C GLN A 91 5.78 2.87 8.74
N TYR A 92 5.21 3.65 9.66
CA TYR A 92 5.91 4.80 10.24
C TYR A 92 7.21 4.37 10.96
N PHE A 93 7.16 3.34 11.79
CA PHE A 93 8.32 2.90 12.55
C PHE A 93 9.36 2.19 11.68
N PHE A 94 8.93 1.44 10.66
CA PHE A 94 9.85 0.88 9.67
C PHE A 94 10.55 1.97 8.84
N LYS A 95 9.86 3.07 8.53
CA LYS A 95 10.47 4.25 7.88
C LYS A 95 11.55 4.89 8.77
N LEU A 96 11.28 5.07 10.06
CA LEU A 96 12.29 5.57 11.00
C LEU A 96 13.52 4.66 11.06
N PHE A 97 13.31 3.35 11.17
CA PHE A 97 14.40 2.37 11.16
C PHE A 97 15.23 2.47 9.87
N PHE A 98 14.57 2.51 8.70
CA PHE A 98 15.26 2.67 7.41
C PHE A 98 16.16 3.90 7.39
N TRP A 99 15.68 5.01 7.92
CA TRP A 99 16.45 6.25 7.94
C TRP A 99 17.62 6.27 8.92
N GLU A 100 17.55 5.47 9.99
CA GLU A 100 18.67 5.28 10.92
C GLU A 100 19.69 4.27 10.38
N HIS A 101 19.27 3.40 9.45
CA HIS A 101 20.07 2.30 8.91
C HIS A 101 20.02 2.20 7.37
N PRO A 102 20.31 3.27 6.61
CA PRO A 102 20.16 3.26 5.15
C PRO A 102 21.09 2.26 4.45
N ASP A 103 22.25 1.94 5.04
CA ASP A 103 23.22 0.99 4.48
C ASP A 103 22.87 -0.49 4.75
N GLU A 104 21.88 -0.76 5.60
CA GLU A 104 21.44 -2.12 5.94
C GLU A 104 20.19 -2.56 5.17
N ILE A 105 19.54 -1.61 4.48
CA ILE A 105 18.25 -1.78 3.83
C ILE A 105 18.37 -1.49 2.34
N GLU A 106 17.88 -2.42 1.54
CA GLU A 106 17.70 -2.24 0.11
C GLU A 106 16.21 -2.07 -0.20
N LEU A 107 15.88 -1.20 -1.14
CA LEU A 107 14.51 -0.98 -1.60
C LEU A 107 14.31 -1.65 -2.95
N ASP A 108 13.29 -2.50 -3.09
CA ASP A 108 12.92 -3.14 -4.36
C ASP A 108 12.24 -2.14 -5.30
N TYR A 109 12.99 -1.14 -5.78
CA TYR A 109 12.48 -0.06 -6.64
C TYR A 109 11.83 -0.58 -7.92
N HIS A 110 12.29 -1.73 -8.43
CA HIS A 110 11.72 -2.32 -9.63
C HIS A 110 10.52 -3.22 -9.37
N GLN A 111 10.10 -3.41 -8.11
CA GLN A 111 9.05 -4.35 -7.74
C GLN A 111 9.31 -5.73 -8.38
N SER A 112 10.56 -6.17 -8.28
CA SER A 112 11.07 -7.41 -8.86
C SER A 112 10.77 -8.62 -7.99
N ILE A 113 10.56 -8.38 -6.69
CA ILE A 113 10.28 -9.39 -5.67
C ILE A 113 8.93 -9.14 -5.02
N PHE A 114 8.57 -7.87 -4.83
CA PHE A 114 7.30 -7.48 -4.21
C PHE A 114 6.46 -6.66 -5.17
N GLY A 115 5.23 -7.08 -5.43
CA GLY A 115 4.22 -6.19 -6.00
C GLY A 115 3.47 -5.40 -4.91
N ASN A 116 2.94 -4.23 -5.28
CA ASN A 116 2.06 -3.42 -4.43
C ASN A 116 0.82 -2.99 -5.24
N PHE A 117 -0.34 -2.93 -4.59
CA PHE A 117 -1.62 -2.55 -5.21
C PHE A 117 -1.92 -1.05 -5.16
N LEU A 118 -0.99 -0.24 -4.66
CA LEU A 118 -1.06 1.20 -4.70
C LEU A 118 -0.59 1.71 -6.07
N GLU A 119 -1.56 2.06 -6.90
CA GLU A 119 -1.33 2.63 -8.24
C GLU A 119 -1.66 4.14 -8.23
N VAL A 120 -0.78 4.92 -8.85
CA VAL A 120 -0.94 6.38 -9.01
C VAL A 120 -0.70 6.75 -10.47
N GLU A 121 -1.30 7.85 -10.90
CA GLU A 121 -1.05 8.46 -12.20
C GLU A 121 -0.36 9.81 -12.05
N ALA A 122 0.39 10.21 -13.07
CA ALA A 122 1.03 11.53 -13.14
C ALA A 122 0.01 12.60 -13.61
N ALA A 123 -1.01 12.85 -12.79
CA ALA A 123 -2.08 13.81 -13.05
C ALA A 123 -2.56 14.47 -11.74
N PRO A 124 -3.12 15.68 -11.76
CA PRO A 124 -3.74 16.27 -10.59
C PRO A 124 -5.04 15.52 -10.21
N CYS A 125 -5.35 15.44 -8.92
CA CYS A 125 -6.63 14.92 -8.45
C CYS A 125 -7.78 15.92 -8.64
N TYR A 126 -8.99 15.39 -8.81
CA TYR A 126 -10.20 16.19 -9.06
C TYR A 126 -10.80 16.84 -7.80
N ASP A 127 -10.47 16.33 -6.61
CA ASP A 127 -11.09 16.64 -5.31
C ASP A 127 -10.17 17.42 -4.37
N ASN A 128 -9.13 18.08 -4.91
CA ASN A 128 -8.06 18.74 -4.16
C ASN A 128 -7.21 17.81 -3.29
N TRP A 129 -7.34 16.49 -3.44
CA TRP A 129 -6.37 15.55 -2.89
C TRP A 129 -4.99 15.80 -3.50
N GLN A 130 -3.95 15.87 -2.68
CA GLN A 130 -2.58 16.15 -3.12
C GLN A 130 -1.61 15.13 -2.51
N PRO A 131 -1.62 13.88 -3.02
CA PRO A 131 -0.74 12.85 -2.51
C PRO A 131 0.72 13.18 -2.80
N ARG A 132 1.62 12.67 -1.96
CA ARG A 132 3.06 12.78 -2.18
C ARG A 132 3.58 11.51 -2.85
N CYS A 133 3.72 11.56 -4.17
CA CYS A 133 4.32 10.49 -4.96
C CYS A 133 5.71 10.84 -5.48
N ALA A 134 6.43 9.84 -6.02
CA ALA A 134 7.71 10.01 -6.71
C ALA A 134 7.59 10.90 -7.97
N VAL A 135 6.38 10.99 -8.53
CA VAL A 135 6.01 11.88 -9.63
C VAL A 135 5.04 12.94 -9.13
N GLN A 136 5.16 14.18 -9.61
CA GLN A 136 4.26 15.29 -9.27
C GLN A 136 3.88 16.08 -10.54
N PRO A 137 2.61 16.48 -10.72
CA PRO A 137 1.46 16.13 -9.87
C PRO A 137 1.16 14.63 -9.94
N CYS A 138 0.55 14.08 -8.90
CA CYS A 138 0.05 12.71 -8.92
C CYS A 138 -1.34 12.59 -8.30
N CYS A 139 -2.04 11.53 -8.71
CA CYS A 139 -3.30 11.13 -8.10
C CYS A 139 -3.39 9.62 -7.91
N THR A 140 -4.07 9.20 -6.85
CA THR A 140 -4.43 7.79 -6.65
C THR A 140 -5.44 7.36 -7.71
N LEU A 141 -5.14 6.29 -8.47
CA LEU A 141 -6.00 5.82 -9.57
C LEU A 141 -7.33 5.21 -9.11
N SER A 142 -7.50 5.16 -7.81
CA SER A 142 -8.39 4.25 -7.12
C SER A 142 -9.64 4.92 -6.57
N ASP A 143 -9.73 6.24 -6.77
CA ASP A 143 -10.91 7.04 -6.47
C ASP A 143 -11.93 6.98 -7.63
N ASP A 144 -11.58 6.33 -8.75
CA ASP A 144 -12.45 6.06 -9.91
C ASP A 144 -12.47 4.55 -10.24
N PHE A 145 -13.59 3.88 -9.94
CA PHE A 145 -13.78 2.44 -10.15
C PHE A 145 -13.55 1.98 -11.61
N LYS A 146 -13.86 2.81 -12.61
CA LYS A 146 -13.70 2.45 -14.02
C LYS A 146 -12.23 2.48 -14.42
N ARG A 147 -11.49 3.54 -14.05
CA ARG A 147 -10.03 3.62 -14.26
C ARG A 147 -9.31 2.51 -13.50
N PHE A 148 -9.78 2.26 -12.30
CA PHE A 148 -9.32 1.21 -11.43
C PHE A 148 -9.44 -0.20 -12.06
N HIS A 149 -10.61 -0.55 -12.61
CA HIS A 149 -10.83 -1.81 -13.33
C HIS A 149 -9.89 -1.96 -14.53
N GLN A 150 -9.72 -0.90 -15.33
CA GLN A 150 -8.78 -0.89 -16.46
C GLN A 150 -7.34 -1.11 -16.02
N THR A 151 -6.95 -0.53 -14.88
CA THR A 151 -5.61 -0.67 -14.31
C THR A 151 -5.32 -2.11 -13.89
N PHE A 152 -6.29 -2.81 -13.29
CA PHE A 152 -6.15 -4.22 -12.92
C PHE A 152 -5.84 -5.09 -14.14
N TYR A 153 -6.74 -5.12 -15.13
CA TYR A 153 -6.58 -5.98 -16.30
C TYR A 153 -5.45 -5.55 -17.25
N GLY A 154 -4.96 -4.31 -17.14
CA GLY A 154 -3.81 -3.82 -17.90
C GLY A 154 -2.45 -4.17 -17.29
N ASN A 155 -2.34 -4.21 -15.95
CA ASN A 155 -1.05 -4.37 -15.25
C ASN A 155 -0.91 -5.69 -14.50
N TYR A 156 -2.01 -6.39 -14.24
CA TYR A 156 -2.03 -7.57 -13.39
C TYR A 156 -2.59 -8.78 -14.13
N GLU A 157 -2.10 -9.96 -13.73
CA GLU A 157 -2.60 -11.25 -14.21
C GLU A 157 -2.70 -12.23 -13.04
N VAL A 158 -3.72 -13.08 -13.06
CA VAL A 158 -3.86 -14.17 -12.10
C VAL A 158 -3.33 -15.45 -12.74
N ARG A 159 -2.36 -16.10 -12.08
CA ARG A 159 -1.81 -17.39 -12.51
C ARG A 159 -1.72 -18.34 -11.31
N GLY A 160 -2.43 -19.45 -11.41
CA GLY A 160 -2.57 -20.39 -10.30
C GLY A 160 -3.23 -19.70 -9.10
N CYS A 161 -2.55 -19.72 -7.95
CA CYS A 161 -3.04 -19.13 -6.70
C CYS A 161 -2.34 -17.81 -6.34
N ALA A 162 -1.78 -17.10 -7.32
CA ALA A 162 -1.08 -15.83 -7.11
C ALA A 162 -1.52 -14.76 -8.11
N VAL A 163 -1.46 -13.50 -7.68
CA VAL A 163 -1.58 -12.32 -8.55
C VAL A 163 -0.18 -11.83 -8.88
N TRP A 164 0.02 -11.58 -10.16
CA TRP A 164 1.29 -11.14 -10.74
C TRP A 164 1.09 -9.74 -11.29
N ARG A 165 2.09 -8.88 -11.12
CA ARG A 165 2.13 -7.56 -11.73
C ARG A 165 3.16 -7.58 -12.85
N ARG A 166 2.73 -7.35 -14.10
CA ARG A 166 3.61 -7.35 -15.29
C ARG A 166 4.56 -8.55 -15.34
N GLY A 167 4.05 -9.74 -15.04
CA GLY A 167 4.81 -11.00 -15.08
C GLY A 167 5.74 -11.25 -13.88
N ARG A 168 5.60 -10.54 -12.75
CA ARG A 168 6.43 -10.71 -11.54
C ARG A 168 5.64 -11.21 -10.32
N LEU A 169 6.23 -12.17 -9.59
CA LEU A 169 5.75 -12.82 -8.35
C LEU A 169 6.18 -12.07 -7.08
N PRO A 170 5.48 -12.27 -5.96
CA PRO A 170 4.06 -12.07 -5.75
C PRO A 170 3.78 -10.65 -5.22
N VAL A 171 2.56 -10.17 -5.47
CA VAL A 171 2.08 -8.92 -4.85
C VAL A 171 2.00 -9.13 -3.33
N SER A 172 2.78 -8.36 -2.56
CA SER A 172 2.52 -8.21 -1.13
C SER A 172 1.13 -7.57 -1.02
N TRP A 173 0.23 -8.17 -0.24
CA TRP A 173 -1.18 -7.77 -0.11
C TRP A 173 -1.32 -6.48 0.70
N HIS A 174 -0.64 -5.43 0.26
CA HIS A 174 -0.64 -4.14 0.90
C HIS A 174 -1.00 -3.09 -0.15
N GLY A 175 -1.95 -2.26 0.22
CA GLY A 175 -2.50 -1.22 -0.62
C GLY A 175 -3.38 -0.31 0.22
N ASN A 176 -3.77 0.83 -0.36
CA ASN A 176 -4.72 1.74 0.27
C ASN A 176 -6.11 1.13 0.43
N GLY A 177 -7.05 1.89 1.03
CA GLY A 177 -8.49 1.55 0.98
C GLY A 177 -8.99 1.25 -0.43
N ALA A 178 -8.17 1.62 -1.40
CA ALA A 178 -8.31 1.49 -2.81
C ALA A 178 -7.57 0.27 -3.42
N GLY A 179 -6.40 -0.11 -2.91
CA GLY A 179 -5.78 -1.42 -3.14
C GLY A 179 -6.58 -2.57 -2.52
N LYS A 180 -7.47 -2.29 -1.55
CA LYS A 180 -8.49 -3.25 -1.09
C LYS A 180 -9.49 -3.61 -2.20
N TRP A 181 -9.77 -2.72 -3.14
CA TRP A 181 -10.54 -3.08 -4.33
C TRP A 181 -9.73 -3.98 -5.27
N LEU A 182 -8.40 -3.83 -5.36
CA LEU A 182 -7.58 -4.69 -6.25
C LEU A 182 -7.51 -6.06 -5.64
N TRP A 183 -7.46 -6.10 -4.31
CA TRP A 183 -7.63 -7.32 -3.54
C TRP A 183 -8.99 -7.98 -3.79
N LEU A 184 -10.10 -7.25 -3.81
CA LEU A 184 -11.42 -7.83 -4.11
C LEU A 184 -11.51 -8.43 -5.52
N ILE A 185 -11.10 -7.69 -6.55
CA ILE A 185 -11.06 -8.22 -7.93
C ILE A 185 -10.08 -9.39 -8.03
N SER A 186 -8.91 -9.28 -7.40
CA SER A 186 -7.93 -10.37 -7.33
C SER A 186 -8.51 -11.61 -6.68
N LEU A 187 -9.27 -11.47 -5.59
CA LEU A 187 -9.90 -12.60 -4.92
C LEU A 187 -10.97 -13.26 -5.78
N GLU A 188 -11.77 -12.48 -6.50
CA GLU A 188 -12.75 -13.03 -7.44
C GLU A 188 -12.04 -13.87 -8.52
N GLU A 189 -11.06 -13.31 -9.21
CA GLU A 189 -10.31 -14.01 -10.26
C GLU A 189 -9.50 -15.20 -9.71
N LEU A 190 -8.91 -15.06 -8.52
CA LEU A 190 -8.24 -16.17 -7.82
C LEU A 190 -9.21 -17.26 -7.43
N SER A 191 -10.43 -16.94 -6.99
CA SER A 191 -11.42 -17.95 -6.63
C SER A 191 -11.85 -18.78 -7.85
N ARG A 192 -11.84 -18.20 -9.06
CA ARG A 192 -12.12 -18.91 -10.31
C ARG A 192 -10.98 -19.85 -10.73
N SER A 193 -9.74 -19.51 -10.36
CA SER A 193 -8.53 -20.18 -10.84
C SER A 193 -7.83 -21.06 -9.78
N CYS A 194 -8.14 -20.88 -8.50
CA CYS A 194 -7.50 -21.54 -7.36
C CYS A 194 -8.54 -22.11 -6.39
N ALA A 195 -8.67 -23.44 -6.37
CA ALA A 195 -9.63 -24.13 -5.52
C ALA A 195 -9.47 -23.85 -4.01
N TYR A 196 -8.23 -23.63 -3.56
CA TYR A 196 -7.95 -23.28 -2.17
C TYR A 196 -8.53 -21.91 -1.79
N VAL A 197 -8.32 -20.89 -2.63
CA VAL A 197 -8.88 -19.54 -2.42
C VAL A 197 -10.40 -19.58 -2.54
N ALA A 198 -10.94 -20.31 -3.51
CA ALA A 198 -12.39 -20.48 -3.67
C ALA A 198 -13.05 -21.04 -2.39
N ASN A 199 -12.45 -22.08 -1.81
CA ASN A 199 -12.94 -22.70 -0.59
C ASN A 199 -12.80 -21.76 0.63
N LEU A 200 -11.67 -21.06 0.75
CA LEU A 200 -11.48 -20.05 1.81
C LEU A 200 -12.49 -18.90 1.72
N THR A 201 -12.74 -18.38 0.53
CA THR A 201 -13.71 -17.31 0.30
C THR A 201 -15.11 -17.78 0.70
N ALA A 202 -15.52 -18.97 0.25
CA ALA A 202 -16.83 -19.54 0.59
C ALA A 202 -17.02 -19.83 2.09
N GLN A 203 -15.94 -20.18 2.80
CA GLN A 203 -15.99 -20.44 4.24
C GLN A 203 -16.03 -19.18 5.09
N ARG A 204 -15.46 -18.07 4.60
CA ARG A 204 -15.14 -16.89 5.43
C ARG A 204 -15.96 -15.65 5.11
N TYR A 205 -16.48 -15.54 3.89
CA TYR A 205 -17.35 -14.46 3.47
C TYR A 205 -18.71 -15.06 3.09
N PRO A 206 -19.80 -14.72 3.80
CA PRO A 206 -21.13 -15.12 3.37
C PRO A 206 -21.36 -14.60 1.95
N LYS A 207 -22.08 -15.38 1.15
CA LYS A 207 -22.30 -15.11 -0.27
C LYS A 207 -23.16 -13.85 -0.45
N GLU A 208 -24.10 -13.63 0.46
CA GLU A 208 -25.15 -12.62 0.35
C GLU A 208 -24.62 -11.17 0.42
N PRO A 209 -23.68 -10.79 1.31
CA PRO A 209 -23.09 -9.46 1.30
C PRO A 209 -22.29 -9.11 0.05
N ILE A 210 -21.61 -10.09 -0.57
CA ILE A 210 -20.84 -9.86 -1.80
C ILE A 210 -21.79 -9.63 -2.98
N GLU A 211 -22.83 -10.46 -3.11
CA GLU A 211 -23.86 -10.31 -4.15
C GLU A 211 -24.65 -8.99 -3.99
N ALA A 212 -24.93 -8.57 -2.75
CA ALA A 212 -25.54 -7.26 -2.48
C ALA A 212 -24.65 -6.08 -2.89
N LEU A 213 -23.32 -6.21 -2.73
CA LEU A 213 -22.33 -5.21 -3.14
C LEU A 213 -22.31 -5.03 -4.67
N PHE A 214 -22.26 -6.14 -5.41
CA PHE A 214 -22.35 -6.12 -6.87
C PHE A 214 -23.69 -5.60 -7.37
N GLY A 215 -24.81 -6.02 -6.76
CA GLY A 215 -26.15 -5.53 -7.09
C GLY A 215 -26.29 -4.01 -6.85
N GLY A 216 -25.65 -3.47 -5.81
CA GLY A 216 -25.60 -2.03 -5.54
C GLY A 216 -24.85 -1.25 -6.63
N PHE A 217 -23.73 -1.77 -7.12
CA PHE A 217 -22.97 -1.14 -8.21
C PHE A 217 -23.72 -1.15 -9.54
N ASP A 218 -24.39 -2.26 -9.87
CA ASP A 218 -25.21 -2.34 -11.07
C ASP A 218 -26.43 -1.40 -11.01
N ALA A 219 -27.09 -1.30 -9.85
CA ALA A 219 -28.19 -0.36 -9.64
C ALA A 219 -27.74 1.09 -9.78
N ALA A 220 -26.57 1.47 -9.25
CA ALA A 220 -25.99 2.81 -9.40
C ALA A 220 -25.60 3.13 -10.85
N ARG A 221 -25.13 2.13 -11.61
CA ARG A 221 -24.78 2.26 -13.04
C ARG A 221 -26.01 2.46 -13.92
N VAL A 222 -27.13 1.83 -13.57
CA VAL A 222 -28.42 1.96 -14.27
C VAL A 222 -29.19 3.21 -13.82
N GLY A 223 -28.99 3.64 -12.57
CA GLY A 223 -29.70 4.74 -11.90
C GLY A 223 -29.04 6.12 -12.01
N GLY A 224 -28.36 6.45 -13.10
CA GLY A 224 -27.79 7.78 -13.40
C GLY A 224 -28.81 8.93 -13.57
N ARG A 225 -29.87 8.95 -12.76
CA ARG A 225 -30.69 10.10 -12.40
C ARG A 225 -31.01 9.98 -10.92
N ALA A 226 -30.39 10.81 -10.09
CA ALA A 226 -30.83 11.01 -8.73
C ALA A 226 -32.28 11.54 -8.74
N PRO A 227 -33.21 10.99 -7.94
CA PRO A 227 -34.26 11.80 -7.37
C PRO A 227 -33.69 12.48 -6.13
N GLY A 228 -33.85 13.80 -6.07
CA GLY A 228 -33.33 14.62 -4.97
C GLY A 228 -33.79 14.18 -3.59
N GLY A 229 -32.92 14.44 -2.62
CA GLY A 229 -33.15 14.42 -1.18
C GLY A 229 -32.05 15.22 -0.53
#